data_AF-A0A2V5Q8X8-F1
#
_entry.id   AF-A0A2V5Q8X8-F1
#
_cell.length_a   1.000
_cell.length_b   1.000
_cell.length_c   1.000
_cell.angle_alpha   90.00
_cell.angle_beta   90.00
_cell.angle_gamma   90.00
#
_symmetry.space_group_name_H-M   'P 1'
#
loop_
_entity.id
_entity.type
_entity.pdbx_description
1 polymer ?
#
loop_
_entity_poly.entity_id
_entity_poly.type
_entity_poly.pdbx_seq_one_letter_code
_entity_poly.pdbx_strand_id
1 'polypeptide(L)' 'MRIAQVAPLIESVPPKHYGGTERIVSYLTEELVRAGHEVTLFGSGDSVTGARLIAPIRRS' A
#
# COMPACT_ATOMS: atom_id res chain seq x y z
N MET A 1 7.35 -14.00 -5.95
CA MET A 1 6.13 -13.90 -6.81
C MET A 1 5.92 -12.46 -7.23
N ARG A 2 5.04 -12.20 -8.22
CA ARG A 2 4.58 -10.85 -8.59
C ARG A 2 3.18 -10.64 -8.03
N ILE A 3 2.99 -9.65 -7.17
CA ILE A 3 1.76 -9.44 -6.40
C ILE A 3 1.28 -8.01 -6.58
N ALA A 4 0.00 -7.84 -6.95
CA ALA A 4 -0.67 -6.55 -6.96
C ALA A 4 -1.55 -6.42 -5.72
N GLN A 5 -1.29 -5.41 -4.89
CA GLN A 5 -2.19 -5.02 -3.81
C GLN A 5 -2.97 -3.78 -4.22
N VAL A 6 -4.29 -3.81 -4.07
CA VAL A 6 -5.16 -2.68 -4.38
C VAL A 6 -5.76 -2.20 -3.06
N ALA A 7 -5.39 -0.98 -2.67
CA ALA A 7 -5.89 -0.32 -1.48
C ALA A 7 -7.05 0.62 -1.83
N PRO A 8 -8.00 0.85 -0.90
CA PRO A 8 -8.92 1.96 -1.03
C PRO A 8 -8.15 3.28 -1.10
N LEU A 9 -8.70 4.26 -1.83
CA LEU A 9 -8.06 5.56 -2.06
C LEU A 9 -8.45 6.62 -1.01
N ILE A 10 -9.19 6.23 0.03
CA ILE A 10 -9.78 7.15 1.01
C ILE A 10 -8.80 7.60 2.10
N GLU A 11 -7.72 6.85 2.32
CA GLU A 11 -6.66 7.15 3.28
C GLU A 11 -5.33 6.54 2.77
N SER A 12 -4.19 7.02 3.27
CA SER A 12 -2.88 6.52 2.85
C SER A 12 -2.61 5.12 3.38
N VAL A 13 -1.66 4.43 2.75
CA VAL A 13 -1.12 3.15 3.24
C VAL A 13 0.32 3.38 3.68
N PRO A 14 0.67 3.29 4.98
CA PRO A 14 -0.22 3.12 6.13
C PRO A 14 -1.10 4.35 6.40
N PRO A 15 -2.21 4.18 7.13
CA PRO A 15 -3.15 5.27 7.41
C PRO A 15 -2.60 6.21 8.48
N LYS A 16 -2.84 7.51 8.30
CA LYS A 16 -2.60 8.54 9.33
C LYS A 16 -3.73 8.61 10.35
N HIS A 17 -4.95 8.25 9.92
CA HIS A 17 -6.17 8.32 10.72
C HIS A 17 -6.83 6.94 10.86
N TYR A 18 -8.16 6.90 10.76
CA TYR A 18 -8.93 5.67 10.78
C TYR A 18 -8.90 4.99 9.40
N GLY A 19 -8.05 3.97 9.27
CA GLY A 19 -7.95 3.14 8.06
C GLY A 19 -7.63 1.68 8.40
N GLY A 20 -8.64 0.92 8.84
CA GLY A 20 -8.43 -0.46 9.27
C GLY A 20 -7.88 -1.35 8.13
N THR A 21 -8.45 -1.19 6.94
CA THR A 21 -8.03 -1.91 5.73
C THR A 21 -6.62 -1.50 5.32
N GLU A 22 -6.36 -0.20 5.23
CA GLU A 22 -5.07 0.37 4.83
C GLU A 22 -3.95 -0.06 5.76
N ARG A 23 -4.24 -0.21 7.06
CA ARG A 23 -3.27 -0.74 8.03
C ARG A 23 -2.88 -2.19 7.73
N ILE A 24 -3.85 -3.05 7.45
CA ILE A 24 -3.58 -4.46 7.11
C ILE A 24 -2.89 -4.58 5.75
N VAL A 25 -3.30 -3.79 4.76
CA VAL A 25 -2.62 -3.68 3.46
C VAL A 25 -1.16 -3.28 3.66
N SER A 26 -0.88 -2.28 4.51
CA SER A 26 0.50 -1.88 4.83
C SER A 26 1.29 -3.05 5.43
N TYR A 27 0.78 -3.70 6.48
CA TYR A 27 1.46 -4.84 7.10
C TYR A 27 1.74 -5.94 6.08
N LEU A 28 0.73 -6.38 5.34
CA LEU A 28 0.91 -7.45 4.37
C LEU A 28 1.87 -7.04 3.24
N THR A 29 1.81 -5.80 2.76
CA THR A 29 2.69 -5.29 1.71
C THR A 29 4.15 -5.36 2.15
N GLU A 30 4.48 -4.80 3.31
CA GLU A 30 5.86 -4.74 3.77
C GLU A 30 6.44 -6.13 4.09
N GLU A 31 5.62 -7.02 4.66
CA GLU A 31 6.03 -8.39 4.94
C GLU A 31 6.28 -9.20 3.67
N LEU A 32 5.45 -9.03 2.63
CA LEU A 32 5.65 -9.67 1.33
C LEU A 32 6.87 -9.11 0.60
N VAL A 33 7.13 -7.81 0.69
CA VAL A 33 8.37 -7.21 0.17
C VAL A 33 9.57 -7.81 0.90
N ARG A 34 9.55 -7.90 2.23
CA ARG A 34 10.65 -8.48 3.02
C ARG A 34 10.89 -9.95 2.71
N ALA A 35 9.85 -10.71 2.40
CA ALA A 35 9.96 -12.10 1.96
C ALA A 35 10.47 -12.26 0.52
N GLY A 36 10.83 -11.16 -0.17
CA GLY A 36 11.45 -11.19 -1.50
C GLY A 36 10.45 -11.24 -2.66
N HIS A 37 9.19 -10.89 -2.43
CA HIS A 37 8.20 -10.80 -3.51
C HIS A 37 8.27 -9.43 -4.21
N GLU A 38 8.01 -9.41 -5.51
CA GLU A 38 7.84 -8.18 -6.28
C GLU A 38 6.40 -7.69 -6.07
N VAL A 39 6.23 -6.72 -5.18
CA VAL A 39 4.90 -6.17 -4.84
C VAL A 39 4.71 -4.83 -5.53
N THR A 40 3.54 -4.64 -6.14
CA THR A 40 3.05 -3.32 -6.58
C THR A 40 1.81 -2.96 -5.75
N LEU A 41 1.87 -1.82 -5.07
CA LEU A 41 0.75 -1.24 -4.36
C LEU A 41 0.05 -0.20 -5.25
N PHE A 42 -1.24 -0.37 -5.48
CA PHE A 42 -2.12 0.64 -6.06
C PHE A 42 -2.85 1.34 -4.91
N GLY A 43 -2.48 2.59 -4.62
CA GLY A 43 -2.96 3.33 -3.45
C GLY A 43 -2.81 4.84 -3.59
N SER A 44 -3.11 5.60 -2.54
CA SER A 44 -2.95 7.06 -2.58
C SER A 44 -1.46 7.46 -2.78
N GLY A 45 -1.22 8.60 -3.41
CA GLY A 45 0.15 9.09 -3.64
C GLY A 45 0.91 9.51 -2.39
N ASP A 46 0.25 9.66 -1.24
CA ASP A 46 0.90 9.87 0.06
C ASP A 46 1.06 8.59 0.89
N SER A 47 0.90 7.43 0.26
CA SER A 47 1.27 6.13 0.83
C SER A 47 2.80 5.99 0.94
N VAL A 48 3.26 5.34 2.00
CA VAL A 48 4.67 5.06 2.28
C VAL A 48 4.84 3.55 2.33
N THR A 49 5.58 2.99 1.37
CA THR A 49 5.75 1.55 1.23
C THR A 49 7.10 1.18 0.63
N GLY A 50 7.63 0.00 0.95
CA GLY A 50 8.77 -0.61 0.27
C GLY A 50 8.41 -1.25 -1.08
N ALA A 51 7.12 -1.38 -1.41
CA ALA A 51 6.63 -1.86 -2.70
C ALA A 51 6.73 -0.79 -3.80
N ARG A 52 6.56 -1.20 -5.07
CA ARG A 52 6.33 -0.24 -6.16
C ARG A 52 4.97 0.42 -5.98
N LEU A 53 4.93 1.73 -5.81
CA LEU A 53 3.68 2.49 -5.72
C LEU A 53 3.20 2.94 -7.12
N ILE A 54 1.94 2.64 -7.45
CA ILE A 54 1.19 3.26 -8.55
C ILE A 54 0.05 4.07 -7.94
N ALA A 55 0.15 5.39 -8.07
CA ALA A 55 -0.77 6.34 -7.45
C ALA A 55 -1.72 6.96 -8.49
N PRO A 56 -2.99 6.52 -8.58
CA PRO A 56 -3.98 7.13 -9.48
C PRO A 56 -4.49 8.49 -8.96
N ILE A 57 -4.30 8.79 -7.68
CA ILE A 57 -4.59 10.10 -7.08
C ILE A 57 -3.35 10.63 -6.36
N ARG A 58 -3.20 11.96 -6.31
CA ARG A 58 -2.03 12.60 -5.67
C ARG A 58 -1.96 12.34 -4.17
N ARG A 59 -3.12 12.39 -3.50
CA ARG A 59 -3.24 12.28 -2.04
C ARG A 59 -4.67 11.87 -1.68
N SER A 60 -4.82 11.03 -0.67
CA SER A 60 -6.10 10.82 0.02
C SER A 60 -6.45 11.99 0.94
#